data_AF-A0A2P0QH02-F1
#
_entry.id   AF-A0A2P0QH02-F1
#
_cell.length_a   1.000
_cell.length_b   1.000
_cell.length_c   1.000
_cell.angle_alpha   90.00
_cell.angle_beta   90.00
_cell.angle_gamma   90.00
#
_symmetry.space_group_name_H-M   'P 1'
#
loop_
_entity.id
_entity.type
_entity.pdbx_description
1 polymer ?
#
loop_
_entity_poly.entity_id
_entity_poly.type
_entity_poly.pdbx_seq_one_letter_code
_entity_poly.pdbx_strand_id
1 'polypeptide(L)'
;MSYLTRYYSKLNQFFNFIIKKFIKLKKNFLSFLVLLFIGFFFGNLFGTIVDSVRRLNIADSFLIFLLLLFNEFINFNIYSHYKKKKNTLVEIKKLNFLNAFKIGFLLGIFIDSFKVGS
;
A
#
# COMPACT_ATOMS: atom_id res chain seq x y z
N MET A 1 -44.07 -12.61 -14.74
CA MET A 1 -42.76 -13.32 -14.71
C MET A 1 -41.58 -12.58 -15.36
N SER A 2 -41.74 -11.56 -16.21
CA SER A 2 -40.59 -10.86 -16.84
C SER A 2 -39.82 -9.89 -15.91
N TYR A 3 -40.42 -9.43 -14.82
CA TYR A 3 -39.73 -8.56 -13.86
C TYR A 3 -38.68 -9.31 -13.03
N LEU A 4 -39.00 -10.54 -12.60
CA LEU A 4 -38.07 -11.42 -11.89
C LEU A 4 -36.81 -11.72 -12.72
N THR A 5 -36.95 -11.92 -14.04
CA THR A 5 -35.80 -12.17 -14.92
C THR A 5 -34.90 -10.95 -15.12
N ARG A 6 -35.44 -9.71 -15.06
CA ARG A 6 -34.65 -8.46 -15.09
C ARG A 6 -33.86 -8.20 -13.81
N TYR A 7 -34.43 -8.48 -12.64
CA TYR A 7 -33.69 -8.35 -11.38
C TYR A 7 -32.59 -9.42 -11.30
N TYR A 8 -32.91 -10.65 -11.68
CA TYR A 8 -31.94 -11.73 -11.74
C TYR A 8 -30.78 -11.42 -12.69
N SER A 9 -31.04 -10.83 -13.87
CA SER A 9 -29.97 -10.48 -14.82
C SER A 9 -29.04 -9.38 -14.29
N LYS A 10 -29.57 -8.35 -13.61
CA LYS A 10 -28.76 -7.32 -12.93
C LYS A 10 -27.91 -7.90 -11.79
N LEU A 11 -28.48 -8.77 -10.97
CA LEU A 11 -27.72 -9.47 -9.91
C LEU A 11 -26.60 -10.32 -10.51
N ASN A 12 -26.88 -11.07 -11.57
CA ASN A 12 -25.88 -11.90 -12.22
C ASN A 12 -24.77 -11.05 -12.87
N GLN A 13 -25.10 -9.88 -13.43
CA GLN A 13 -24.09 -8.92 -13.91
C GLN A 13 -23.20 -8.40 -12.78
N PHE A 14 -23.78 -8.09 -11.62
CA PHE A 14 -23.03 -7.66 -10.45
C PHE A 14 -22.09 -8.75 -9.91
N PHE A 15 -22.58 -9.99 -9.77
CA PHE A 15 -21.73 -11.12 -9.38
C PHE A 15 -20.62 -11.38 -10.40
N ASN A 16 -20.92 -11.33 -11.70
CA ASN A 16 -19.91 -11.47 -12.74
C ASN A 16 -18.87 -10.35 -12.69
N PHE A 17 -19.25 -9.12 -12.36
CA PHE A 17 -18.31 -8.02 -12.12
C PHE A 17 -17.39 -8.32 -10.93
N ILE A 18 -17.95 -8.79 -9.82
CA ILE A 18 -17.19 -9.19 -8.63
C ILE A 18 -16.21 -10.31 -8.97
N ILE A 19 -16.66 -11.39 -9.62
CA ILE A 19 -15.84 -12.54 -9.98
C ILE A 19 -14.68 -12.11 -10.88
N LYS A 20 -14.95 -11.29 -11.90
CA LYS A 20 -13.89 -10.73 -12.77
C LYS A 20 -12.85 -9.94 -11.97
N LYS A 21 -13.27 -9.15 -10.99
CA LYS A 21 -12.38 -8.37 -10.12
C LYS A 21 -11.54 -9.29 -9.22
N PHE A 22 -12.14 -10.34 -8.65
CA PHE A 22 -11.43 -11.35 -7.85
C PHE A 22 -10.38 -12.12 -8.65
N ILE A 23 -10.70 -12.55 -9.87
CA ILE A 23 -9.73 -13.23 -10.76
C ILE A 23 -8.53 -12.33 -11.06
N LYS A 24 -8.78 -11.04 -11.32
CA LYS A 24 -7.72 -10.05 -11.55
C LYS A 24 -6.84 -9.83 -10.31
N LEU A 25 -7.44 -9.80 -9.13
CA LEU A 25 -6.70 -9.69 -7.86
C LEU A 25 -5.84 -10.93 -7.59
N LYS A 26 -6.41 -12.14 -7.76
CA LYS A 26 -5.73 -13.42 -7.50
C LYS A 26 -4.39 -13.52 -8.22
N LYS A 27 -4.30 -13.05 -9.47
CA LYS A 27 -3.08 -13.14 -10.28
C LYS A 27 -1.87 -12.43 -9.67
N ASN A 28 -2.07 -11.30 -9.00
CA ASN A 28 -0.99 -10.50 -8.41
C ASN A 28 -0.98 -10.53 -6.88
N PHE A 29 -1.90 -11.28 -6.27
CA PHE A 29 -2.11 -11.27 -4.82
C PHE A 29 -0.87 -11.73 -4.06
N LEU A 30 -0.25 -12.84 -4.48
CA LEU A 30 0.94 -13.37 -3.83
C LEU A 30 2.10 -12.36 -3.82
N SER A 31 2.42 -11.79 -4.98
CA SER A 31 3.48 -10.78 -5.09
C SER A 31 3.18 -9.54 -4.26
N PHE A 32 1.93 -9.07 -4.24
CA PHE A 32 1.51 -7.96 -3.38
C PHE A 32 1.73 -8.28 -1.90
N LEU A 33 1.34 -9.48 -1.46
CA LEU A 33 1.44 -9.91 -0.07
C LEU A 33 2.90 -10.05 0.38
N VAL A 34 3.76 -10.61 -0.47
CA VAL A 34 5.21 -10.67 -0.22
C VAL A 34 5.81 -9.28 -0.08
N LEU A 35 5.49 -8.34 -0.97
CA LEU A 35 5.99 -6.97 -0.85
C LEU A 35 5.46 -6.23 0.38
N LEU A 36 4.22 -6.50 0.76
CA LEU A 36 3.63 -5.96 1.99
C LEU A 36 4.42 -6.45 3.20
N PHE A 37 4.73 -7.75 3.28
CA PHE A 37 5.54 -8.29 4.38
C PHE A 37 6.99 -7.80 4.35
N ILE A 38 7.59 -7.64 3.18
CA ILE A 38 8.92 -7.04 3.06
C ILE A 38 8.89 -5.61 3.60
N GLY A 39 7.90 -4.80 3.19
CA GLY A 39 7.70 -3.44 3.72
C GLY A 39 7.55 -3.45 5.23
N PHE A 40 6.71 -4.35 5.77
CA PHE A 40 6.49 -4.51 7.20
C PHE A 40 7.77 -4.85 7.96
N PHE A 41 8.58 -5.76 7.44
CA PHE A 41 9.87 -6.11 8.02
C PHE A 41 10.81 -4.90 8.08
N PHE A 42 10.90 -4.11 7.01
CA PHE A 42 11.69 -2.87 7.01
C PHE A 42 11.13 -1.80 7.96
N GLY A 43 9.81 -1.72 8.12
CA GLY A 43 9.18 -0.82 9.08
C GLY A 43 9.58 -1.14 10.53
N ASN A 44 9.64 -2.42 10.89
CA ASN A 44 10.10 -2.85 12.21
C ASN A 44 11.60 -2.60 12.41
N LEU A 45 12.43 -2.82 11.37
CA LEU A 45 13.84 -2.46 11.44
C LEU A 45 14.03 -0.95 11.64
N PHE A 46 13.17 -0.12 11.04
CA PHE A 46 13.22 1.32 11.22
C PHE A 46 13.02 1.73 12.68
N GLY A 47 12.15 1.05 13.43
CA GLY A 47 12.00 1.27 14.87
C GLY A 47 13.32 1.14 15.66
N THR A 48 14.09 0.09 15.38
CA THR A 48 15.42 -0.10 16.01
C THR A 48 16.44 0.97 15.60
N ILE A 49 16.31 1.51 14.38
CA ILE A 49 17.15 2.62 13.90
C ILE A 49 16.75 3.90 14.63
N VAL A 50 15.46 4.17 14.83
CA VAL A 50 14.96 5.34 15.56
C VAL A 50 15.52 5.37 16.98
N ASP A 51 15.53 4.24 17.68
CA ASP A 51 16.15 4.14 19.02
C ASP A 51 17.64 4.47 19.00
N SER A 52 18.34 4.07 17.95
CA SER A 52 19.75 4.39 17.76
C SER A 52 19.98 5.86 17.43
N VAL A 53 19.09 6.46 16.64
CA VAL A 53 19.10 7.90 16.31
C VAL A 53 18.79 8.76 17.53
N ARG A 54 17.90 8.31 18.40
CA ARG A 54 17.56 9.00 19.66
C ARG A 54 18.77 9.09 20.60
N ARG A 55 19.65 8.08 20.61
CA ARG A 55 20.95 8.16 21.33
C ARG A 55 21.89 9.23 20.77
N LEU A 56 21.71 9.66 19.53
CA LEU A 56 22.47 10.75 18.90
C LEU A 56 21.87 12.14 19.18
N ASN A 57 20.88 12.24 20.09
CA ASN A 57 20.23 13.49 20.48
C ASN A 57 19.52 14.24 19.35
N ILE A 58 19.10 13.53 18.29
CA ILE A 58 18.28 14.12 17.22
C ILE A 58 16.84 14.29 17.72
N ALA A 59 16.25 15.46 17.46
CA ALA A 59 14.87 15.74 17.84
C ALA A 59 13.86 14.83 17.09
N ASP A 60 12.91 14.25 17.81
CA ASP A 60 11.87 13.37 17.24
C ASP A 60 11.04 14.07 16.15
N SER A 61 10.85 15.38 16.25
CA SER A 61 10.19 16.20 15.24
C SER A 61 10.89 16.13 13.87
N PHE A 62 12.22 16.00 13.85
CA PHE A 62 12.99 15.86 12.62
C PHE A 62 12.76 14.49 11.97
N LEU A 63 12.66 13.42 12.78
CA LEU A 63 12.33 12.07 12.31
C LEU A 63 10.92 12.02 11.70
N ILE A 64 9.93 12.61 12.37
CA ILE A 64 8.56 12.69 11.85
C ILE A 64 8.53 13.48 10.54
N PHE A 65 9.23 14.61 10.48
CA PHE A 65 9.32 15.41 9.26
C PHE A 65 9.94 14.62 8.10
N LEU A 66 11.02 13.86 8.34
CA LEU A 66 11.64 12.99 7.35
C LEU A 66 10.68 11.91 6.86
N LEU A 67 9.91 11.31 7.76
CA LEU A 67 8.87 10.32 7.45
C LEU A 67 7.75 10.89 6.58
N LEU A 68 7.30 12.12 6.87
CA LEU A 68 6.32 12.83 6.06
C LEU A 68 6.86 13.12 4.65
N LEU A 69 8.09 13.62 4.54
CA LEU A 69 8.73 13.86 3.25
C LEU A 69 8.90 12.58 2.43
N PHE A 70 9.29 11.47 3.06
CA PHE A 70 9.38 10.17 2.42
C PHE A 70 8.01 9.72 1.88
N ASN A 71 6.96 9.87 2.68
CA ASN A 71 5.60 9.52 2.28
C ASN A 71 5.09 10.38 1.11
N GLU A 72 5.36 11.67 1.15
CA GLU A 72 5.00 12.62 0.10
C GLU A 72 5.77 12.33 -1.19
N PHE A 73 7.06 12.00 -1.09
CA PHE A 73 7.87 11.62 -2.23
C PHE A 73 7.32 10.37 -2.95
N ILE A 74 6.94 9.33 -2.21
CA ILE A 74 6.32 8.14 -2.82
C ILE A 74 4.96 8.50 -3.45
N ASN A 75 4.15 9.30 -2.76
CA ASN A 75 2.84 9.73 -3.28
C ASN A 75 2.98 10.55 -4.56
N PHE A 76 3.91 11.48 -4.59
CA PHE A 76 4.22 12.29 -5.77
C PHE A 76 4.62 11.40 -6.95
N ASN A 77 5.49 10.41 -6.73
CA ASN A 77 5.90 9.48 -7.78
C ASN A 77 4.73 8.67 -8.35
N ILE A 78 3.84 8.17 -7.49
CA ILE A 78 2.62 7.44 -7.89
C ILE A 78 1.69 8.37 -8.68
N TYR A 79 1.37 9.53 -8.14
CA TYR A 79 0.38 10.44 -8.72
C TYR A 79 0.85 11.10 -10.02
N SER A 80 2.13 11.48 -10.07
CA SER A 80 2.78 12.04 -11.26
C SER A 80 2.69 11.08 -12.45
N HIS A 81 2.82 9.77 -12.19
CA HIS A 81 2.66 8.76 -13.24
C HIS A 81 1.19 8.58 -13.63
N TYR A 82 0.23 8.57 -12.71
CA TYR A 82 -1.19 8.48 -13.07
C TYR A 82 -1.68 9.62 -13.99
N LYS A 83 -1.08 10.82 -13.88
CA LYS A 83 -1.40 11.96 -14.74
C LYS A 83 -0.87 11.82 -16.17
N LYS A 84 0.14 10.96 -16.41
CA LYS A 84 0.69 10.73 -17.76
C LYS A 84 -0.21 9.76 -18.53
N LYS A 85 -0.72 10.21 -19.68
CA LYS A 85 -1.69 9.47 -20.53
C LYS A 85 -1.08 8.25 -21.25
N LYS A 86 0.25 8.12 -21.28
CA LYS A 86 1.00 6.99 -21.86
C LYS A 86 1.78 6.26 -20.77
N ASN A 87 1.09 5.48 -19.95
CA ASN A 87 1.76 4.60 -19.00
C ASN A 87 1.91 3.20 -19.60
N THR A 88 3.11 2.67 -19.52
CA THR A 88 3.34 1.26 -19.85
C THR A 88 2.75 0.37 -18.75
N LEU A 89 2.29 -0.83 -19.12
CA LEU A 89 1.79 -1.82 -18.17
C LEU A 89 2.83 -2.19 -17.09
N VAL A 90 4.12 -2.03 -17.40
CA VAL A 90 5.24 -2.31 -16.50
C VAL A 90 5.36 -1.23 -15.42
N GLU A 91 5.26 0.06 -15.79
CA GLU A 91 5.30 1.17 -14.83
C GLU A 91 4.15 1.09 -13.83
N ILE A 92 2.94 0.79 -14.29
CA ILE A 92 1.77 0.62 -13.41
C ILE A 92 2.00 -0.50 -12.39
N LYS A 93 2.60 -1.62 -12.80
CA LYS A 93 2.96 -2.69 -11.87
C LYS A 93 4.01 -2.24 -10.85
N LYS A 94 5.06 -1.55 -11.29
CA LYS A 94 6.12 -1.03 -10.40
C LYS A 94 5.57 -0.07 -9.35
N LEU A 95 4.63 0.80 -9.74
CA LEU A 95 3.98 1.73 -8.81
C LEU A 95 3.08 1.02 -7.80
N ASN A 96 2.33 0.01 -8.25
CA ASN A 96 1.54 -0.82 -7.34
C ASN A 96 2.43 -1.57 -6.33
N PHE A 97 3.61 -2.01 -6.75
CA PHE A 97 4.62 -2.61 -5.87
C PHE A 97 5.19 -1.63 -4.85
N LEU A 98 5.56 -0.42 -5.29
CA LEU A 98 5.99 0.66 -4.40
C LEU A 98 4.91 1.01 -3.37
N ASN A 99 3.64 1.02 -3.79
CA ASN A 99 2.53 1.30 -2.88
C ASN A 99 2.32 0.16 -1.87
N ALA A 100 2.41 -1.10 -2.30
CA ALA A 100 2.33 -2.26 -1.40
C ALA A 100 3.43 -2.24 -0.34
N PHE A 101 4.67 -1.93 -0.75
CA PHE A 101 5.80 -1.77 0.15
C PHE A 101 5.57 -0.61 1.13
N LYS A 102 5.13 0.56 0.64
CA LYS A 102 4.81 1.73 1.48
C LYS A 102 3.79 1.39 2.55
N ILE A 103 2.70 0.71 2.18
CA ILE A 103 1.67 0.27 3.13
C ILE A 103 2.26 -0.65 4.19
N GLY A 104 3.04 -1.65 3.78
CA GLY A 104 3.73 -2.54 4.72
C GLY A 104 4.65 -1.78 5.68
N PHE A 105 5.46 -0.87 5.15
CA PHE A 105 6.41 -0.06 5.92
C PHE A 105 5.71 0.80 6.99
N LEU A 106 4.64 1.48 6.61
CA LEU A 106 3.85 2.29 7.55
C LEU A 106 3.15 1.42 8.61
N LEU A 107 2.66 0.24 8.23
CA LEU A 107 2.09 -0.72 9.18
C LEU A 107 3.13 -1.19 10.21
N GLY A 108 4.39 -1.43 9.78
CA GLY A 108 5.48 -1.81 10.68
C GLY A 108 5.78 -0.73 11.71
N ILE A 109 5.97 0.52 11.24
CA ILE A 109 6.21 1.67 12.12
C ILE A 109 5.05 1.88 13.09
N PHE A 110 3.81 1.76 12.60
CA PHE A 110 2.62 1.89 13.42
C PHE A 110 2.58 0.83 14.52
N ILE A 111 2.81 -0.44 14.20
CA ILE A 111 2.78 -1.50 15.22
C ILE A 111 3.87 -1.28 16.28
N ASP A 112 5.06 -0.86 15.88
CA ASP A 112 6.15 -0.61 16.81
C ASP A 112 5.88 0.63 17.70
N SER A 113 5.26 1.68 17.16
CA SER A 113 4.86 2.84 17.98
C SER A 113 3.76 2.51 19.00
N PHE A 114 2.84 1.60 18.67
CA PHE A 114 1.85 1.09 19.63
C PHE A 114 2.49 0.29 20.76
N LYS A 115 3.57 -0.46 20.48
CA LYS A 115 4.26 -1.27 21.49
C LYS A 115 4.94 -0.43 22.58
N VAL A 116 5.42 0.77 22.23
CA VAL A 116 6.11 1.67 23.17
C VAL A 116 5.12 2.57 23.95
N GLY A 117 3.87 2.68 23.47
CA GLY A 117 2.83 3.50 24.08
C GLY A 117 1.87 2.79 25.04
N SER A 118 1.98 1.46 25.20
CA SER A 118 1.25 0.65 26.20
C SER A 118 2.11 0.39 27.43
#